data_AF-A0A7W1UDQ6-F1
#
_entry.id   AF-A0A7W1UDQ6-F1
#
_cell.length_a   1.000
_cell.length_b   1.000
_cell.length_c   1.000
_cell.angle_alpha   90.00
_cell.angle_beta   90.00
_cell.angle_gamma   90.00
#
_symmetry.space_group_name_H-M   'P 1'
#
loop_
_entity.id
_entity.type
_entity.pdbx_description
1 polymer ?
#
loop_
_entity_poly.entity_id
_entity_poly.type
_entity_poly.pdbx_seq_one_letter_code
_entity_poly.pdbx_strand_id
1 'polypeptide(L)'
;MRKQKHSIVMGLSLIAFCGIAHAGDWQNSWSSEKGSAAQRCAKTFDNYQLQAVCMDNEKDGYHTMQGNFGLPISVAAKAKSRCARTFDQFQLQAVCMQNEKDGYDKMQNY
;
A
#
# COMPACT_ATOMS: atom_id res chain seq x y z
N MET A 1 2.63 12.75 65.45
CA MET A 1 1.56 13.54 64.79
C MET A 1 1.93 13.73 63.32
N ARG A 2 0.92 13.63 62.44
CA ARG A 2 0.85 13.95 61.00
C ARG A 2 1.55 13.02 59.98
N LYS A 3 0.68 12.21 59.36
CA LYS A 3 0.80 11.46 58.11
C LYS A 3 0.99 12.42 56.92
N GLN A 4 1.92 12.14 56.01
CA GLN A 4 2.00 12.80 54.69
C GLN A 4 1.75 11.77 53.59
N LYS A 5 0.53 11.80 53.05
CA LYS A 5 0.03 10.92 51.99
C LYS A 5 0.69 11.34 50.67
N HIS A 6 1.42 10.44 50.03
CA HIS A 6 1.88 10.62 48.66
C HIS A 6 0.78 10.07 47.74
N SER A 7 -0.01 10.97 47.16
CA SER A 7 -1.00 10.62 46.14
C SER A 7 -0.29 10.30 44.84
N ILE A 8 -0.36 9.03 44.44
CA ILE A 8 0.03 8.51 43.13
C ILE A 8 -0.96 9.09 42.12
N VAL A 9 -0.52 10.04 41.29
CA VAL A 9 -1.26 10.45 40.10
C VAL A 9 -0.87 9.49 38.97
N MET A 10 -1.65 8.43 38.79
CA MET A 10 -1.60 7.63 37.57
C MET A 10 -2.18 8.47 36.43
N GLY A 11 -1.31 9.06 35.62
CA GLY A 11 -1.69 9.63 34.33
C GLY A 11 -2.02 8.50 33.36
N LEU A 12 -3.31 8.26 33.10
CA LEU A 12 -3.77 7.43 31.99
C LEU A 12 -3.43 8.18 30.68
N SER A 13 -2.29 7.87 30.09
CA SER A 13 -1.99 8.22 28.71
C SER A 13 -2.81 7.30 27.80
N LEU A 14 -3.98 7.77 27.38
CA LEU A 14 -4.72 7.20 26.25
C LEU A 14 -3.90 7.48 24.99
N ILE A 15 -3.00 6.55 24.63
CA ILE A 15 -2.37 6.54 23.32
C ILE A 15 -3.46 6.11 22.33
N ALA A 16 -4.20 7.09 21.82
CA ALA A 16 -5.02 6.92 20.63
C ALA A 16 -4.06 6.69 19.46
N PHE A 17 -3.68 5.42 19.23
CA PHE A 17 -3.20 4.99 17.92
C PHE A 17 -4.39 5.11 16.95
N CYS A 18 -4.65 6.33 16.49
CA CYS A 18 -5.29 6.52 15.19
C CYS A 18 -4.39 5.78 14.22
N GLY A 19 -4.82 4.59 13.80
CA GLY A 19 -4.20 3.90 12.68
C GLY A 19 -4.30 4.85 11.50
N ILE A 20 -3.19 5.54 11.22
CA ILE A 20 -3.04 6.30 9.99
C ILE A 20 -3.27 5.24 8.92
N ALA A 21 -4.41 5.31 8.22
CA ALA A 21 -4.58 4.55 7.01
C ALA A 21 -3.48 5.05 6.09
N HIS A 22 -2.38 4.31 6.00
CA HIS A 22 -1.28 4.66 5.13
C HIS A 22 -1.86 4.62 3.73
N ALA A 23 -2.03 5.80 3.15
CA ALA A 23 -2.27 5.96 1.73
C ALA A 23 -1.18 5.14 1.03
N GLY A 24 -1.56 4.06 0.36
CA GLY A 24 -0.57 3.30 -0.42
C GLY A 24 -0.01 4.19 -1.52
N ASP A 25 1.25 4.01 -1.87
CA ASP A 25 2.00 4.87 -2.81
C ASP A 25 1.29 5.13 -4.15
N TRP A 26 0.35 4.26 -4.54
CA TRP A 26 -0.52 4.45 -5.71
C TRP A 26 -1.43 5.68 -5.63
N GLN A 27 -1.62 6.26 -4.44
CA GLN A 27 -2.37 7.51 -4.24
C GLN A 27 -1.53 8.75 -4.55
N ASN A 28 -0.20 8.62 -4.57
CA ASN A 28 0.69 9.70 -4.94
C ASN A 28 0.74 9.84 -6.47
N SER A 29 1.28 10.97 -6.94
CA SER A 29 1.52 11.18 -8.38
C SER A 29 2.64 10.28 -8.89
N TRP A 30 2.57 9.82 -10.14
CA TRP A 30 3.68 9.08 -10.76
C TRP A 30 5.01 9.85 -10.68
N SER A 31 4.97 11.18 -10.82
CA SER A 31 6.16 12.02 -10.67
C SER A 31 6.84 11.89 -9.31
N SER A 32 6.05 11.72 -8.24
CA SER A 32 6.56 11.51 -6.88
C SER A 32 7.17 10.12 -6.72
N GLU A 33 6.57 9.12 -7.37
CA GLU A 33 6.95 7.70 -7.20
C GLU A 33 8.03 7.22 -8.17
N LYS A 34 8.23 7.92 -9.28
CA LYS A 34 9.19 7.55 -10.34
C LYS A 34 10.60 7.35 -9.81
N GLY A 35 11.03 8.15 -8.83
CA GLY A 35 12.35 8.04 -8.21
C GLY A 35 12.52 6.72 -7.44
N SER A 36 11.54 6.39 -6.59
CA SER A 36 11.51 5.14 -5.83
C SER A 36 11.44 3.92 -6.76
N ALA A 37 10.61 3.98 -7.82
CA ALA A 37 10.56 2.94 -8.85
C ALA A 37 11.92 2.74 -9.54
N ALA A 38 12.60 3.83 -9.90
CA ALA A 38 13.92 3.76 -10.52
C ALA A 38 14.96 3.12 -9.59
N GLN A 39 14.93 3.46 -8.29
CA GLN A 39 15.80 2.84 -7.29
C GLN A 39 15.53 1.33 -7.14
N ARG A 40 14.25 0.91 -7.13
CA ARG A 40 13.88 -0.51 -7.10
C ARG A 40 14.40 -1.23 -8.35
N CYS A 41 14.17 -0.68 -9.53
CA CYS A 41 14.63 -1.29 -10.79
C CYS A 41 16.16 -1.41 -10.87
N ALA A 42 16.89 -0.36 -10.49
CA ALA A 42 18.35 -0.38 -10.46
C ALA A 42 18.93 -1.34 -9.41
N LYS A 43 18.20 -1.58 -8.30
CA LYS A 43 18.57 -2.58 -7.30
C LYS A 43 18.35 -4.01 -7.81
N THR A 44 17.33 -4.23 -8.63
CA THR A 44 17.00 -5.58 -9.16
C THR A 44 17.84 -5.97 -10.36
N PHE A 45 18.13 -5.01 -11.26
CA PHE A 45 18.81 -5.28 -12.53
C PHE A 45 20.06 -4.43 -12.66
N ASP A 46 21.18 -5.04 -13.05
CA ASP A 46 22.48 -4.40 -13.27
C ASP A 46 22.69 -3.96 -14.74
N ASN A 47 21.81 -4.35 -15.67
CA ASN A 47 21.79 -3.91 -17.06
C ASN A 47 20.65 -2.91 -17.34
N TYR A 48 21.00 -1.79 -17.97
CA TYR A 48 20.08 -0.72 -18.39
C TYR A 48 18.88 -1.18 -19.21
N GLN A 49 19.02 -2.19 -20.07
CA GLN A 49 17.89 -2.71 -20.86
C GLN A 49 16.79 -3.28 -19.96
N LEU A 50 17.16 -4.04 -18.93
CA LEU A 50 16.21 -4.62 -17.99
C LEU A 50 15.68 -3.59 -16.99
N GLN A 51 16.49 -2.61 -16.61
CA GLN A 51 16.03 -1.48 -15.80
C GLN A 51 14.95 -0.66 -16.53
N ALA A 52 15.11 -0.43 -17.84
CA ALA A 52 14.12 0.27 -18.65
C ALA A 52 12.78 -0.50 -18.71
N VAL A 53 12.82 -1.81 -19.00
CA VAL A 53 11.63 -2.67 -19.00
C VAL A 53 10.97 -2.71 -17.62
N CYS A 54 11.76 -2.76 -16.55
CA CYS A 54 11.24 -2.67 -15.18
C CYS A 54 10.49 -1.34 -14.94
N MET A 55 11.06 -0.22 -15.38
CA MET A 55 10.42 1.10 -15.24
C MET A 55 9.12 1.20 -16.03
N ASP A 56 9.06 0.63 -17.24
CA ASP A 56 7.83 0.58 -18.03
C ASP A 56 6.75 -0.22 -17.30
N ASN A 57 7.10 -1.39 -16.75
CA ASN A 57 6.17 -2.21 -15.96
C ASN A 57 5.70 -1.51 -14.67
N GLU A 58 6.58 -0.82 -13.95
CA GLU A 58 6.20 -0.03 -12.76
C GLU A 58 5.22 1.08 -13.13
N LYS A 59 5.44 1.76 -14.26
CA LYS A 59 4.56 2.82 -14.74
C LYS A 59 3.19 2.28 -15.16
N ASP A 60 3.17 1.19 -15.91
CA ASP A 60 1.93 0.53 -16.34
C ASP A 60 1.15 -0.03 -15.15
N GLY A 61 1.85 -0.63 -14.19
CA GLY A 61 1.29 -1.05 -12.91
C GLY A 61 0.68 0.12 -12.14
N TYR A 62 1.38 1.26 -12.05
CA TYR A 62 0.89 2.46 -11.39
C TYR A 62 -0.40 2.99 -12.04
N HIS A 63 -0.43 3.05 -13.37
CA HIS A 63 -1.61 3.48 -14.13
C HIS A 63 -2.78 2.53 -13.92
N THR A 64 -2.53 1.22 -13.93
CA THR A 64 -3.55 0.20 -13.66
C THR A 64 -4.11 0.34 -12.23
N MET A 65 -3.24 0.62 -11.26
CA MET A 65 -3.62 0.88 -9.87
C MET A 65 -4.50 2.12 -9.67
N GLN A 66 -4.65 3.02 -10.65
CA GLN A 66 -5.61 4.12 -10.59
C GLN A 66 -7.07 3.63 -10.76
N GLY A 67 -7.28 2.52 -11.45
CA GLY A 67 -8.60 1.92 -11.66
C GLY A 67 -9.15 1.20 -10.43
N ASN A 68 -10.42 0.78 -10.48
CA ASN A 68 -11.04 -0.03 -9.43
C ASN A 68 -11.08 -1.54 -9.77
N PHE A 69 -10.49 -1.96 -10.90
CA PHE A 69 -10.48 -3.36 -11.36
C PHE A 69 -11.89 -3.97 -11.51
N GLY A 70 -12.91 -3.11 -11.74
CA GLY A 70 -14.31 -3.55 -11.80
C GLY A 70 -14.90 -3.98 -10.45
N LEU A 71 -14.18 -3.76 -9.34
CA LEU A 71 -14.68 -4.00 -7.98
C LEU A 71 -15.53 -2.82 -7.50
N PRO A 72 -16.50 -3.06 -6.60
CA PRO A 72 -17.12 -1.97 -5.84
C PRO A 72 -16.05 -1.12 -5.15
N ILE A 73 -16.21 0.20 -5.14
CA ILE A 73 -15.18 1.15 -4.69
C ILE A 73 -14.63 0.80 -3.29
N SER A 74 -15.50 0.43 -2.36
CA SER A 74 -15.11 0.06 -1.00
C SER A 74 -14.31 -1.24 -0.92
N VAL A 75 -14.61 -2.22 -1.78
CA VAL A 75 -13.86 -3.48 -1.89
C VAL A 75 -12.51 -3.21 -2.55
N ALA A 76 -12.49 -2.45 -3.64
CA ALA A 76 -11.28 -2.04 -4.34
C ALA A 76 -10.30 -1.32 -3.40
N ALA A 77 -10.76 -0.34 -2.63
CA ALA A 77 -9.91 0.42 -1.70
C ALA A 77 -9.27 -0.49 -0.64
N LYS A 78 -10.03 -1.43 -0.07
CA LYS A 78 -9.52 -2.39 0.91
C LYS A 78 -8.51 -3.36 0.27
N ALA A 79 -8.79 -3.85 -0.92
CA ALA A 79 -7.90 -4.73 -1.68
C ALA A 79 -6.58 -4.00 -2.02
N LYS A 80 -6.64 -2.77 -2.54
CA LYS A 80 -5.45 -1.95 -2.83
C LYS A 80 -4.60 -1.75 -1.58
N SER A 81 -5.22 -1.47 -0.43
CA SER A 81 -4.51 -1.35 0.85
C SER A 81 -3.85 -2.67 1.30
N ARG A 82 -4.44 -3.84 1.00
CA ARG A 82 -3.79 -5.13 1.22
C ARG A 82 -2.62 -5.33 0.26
N CYS A 83 -2.84 -5.19 -1.04
CA CYS A 83 -1.80 -5.37 -2.06
C CYS A 83 -0.59 -4.45 -1.84
N ALA A 84 -0.80 -3.18 -1.51
CA ALA A 84 0.26 -2.22 -1.22
C ALA A 84 1.05 -2.52 0.07
N ARG A 85 0.49 -3.29 1.02
CA ARG A 85 1.23 -3.77 2.19
C ARG A 85 2.06 -5.03 1.89
N THR A 86 1.74 -5.74 0.81
CA THR A 86 2.41 -6.99 0.43
C THR A 86 3.50 -6.76 -0.60
N PHE A 87 3.31 -5.80 -1.51
CA PHE A 87 4.22 -5.55 -2.62
C PHE A 87 4.53 -4.06 -2.72
N ASP A 88 5.81 -3.73 -2.83
CA ASP A 88 6.26 -2.34 -3.03
C ASP A 88 6.23 -1.92 -4.51
N GLN A 89 6.18 -2.91 -5.40
CA GLN A 89 6.20 -2.74 -6.84
C GLN A 89 4.79 -2.59 -7.42
N PHE A 90 4.55 -1.57 -8.22
CA PHE A 90 3.22 -1.32 -8.75
C PHE A 90 2.73 -2.42 -9.70
N GLN A 91 3.62 -3.03 -10.51
CA GLN A 91 3.24 -4.16 -11.36
C GLN A 91 2.74 -5.36 -10.54
N LEU A 92 3.35 -5.62 -9.38
CA LEU A 92 2.91 -6.72 -8.51
C LEU A 92 1.64 -6.37 -7.75
N GLN A 93 1.48 -5.11 -7.33
CA GLN A 93 0.22 -4.62 -6.75
C GLN A 93 -0.93 -4.74 -7.76
N ALA A 94 -0.70 -4.42 -9.04
CA ALA A 94 -1.70 -4.56 -10.10
C ALA A 94 -2.10 -6.03 -10.33
N VAL A 95 -1.14 -6.95 -10.37
CA VAL A 95 -1.42 -8.40 -10.44
C VAL A 95 -2.19 -8.88 -9.20
N CYS A 96 -1.80 -8.41 -8.00
CA CYS A 96 -2.52 -8.70 -6.77
C CYS A 96 -3.99 -8.23 -6.84
N MET A 97 -4.24 -7.03 -7.37
CA MET A 97 -5.59 -6.51 -7.56
C MET A 97 -6.41 -7.31 -8.58
N GLN A 98 -5.78 -7.82 -9.65
CA GLN A 98 -6.45 -8.72 -10.58
C GLN A 98 -6.88 -10.03 -9.89
N ASN A 99 -6.00 -10.59 -9.06
CA ASN A 99 -6.34 -11.79 -8.27
C ASN A 99 -7.44 -11.52 -7.23
N GLU A 100 -7.45 -10.34 -6.61
CA GLU A 100 -8.53 -9.91 -5.71
C GLU A 100 -9.87 -9.78 -6.47
N LYS A 101 -9.86 -9.30 -7.72
CA LYS A 101 -11.05 -9.30 -8.59
C LYS A 101 -11.53 -10.72 -8.90
N ASP A 102 -10.63 -11.59 -9.33
CA ASP A 102 -10.98 -12.97 -9.66
C ASP A 102 -11.52 -13.73 -8.43
N GLY A 103 -10.93 -13.48 -7.26
CA GLY A 103 -11.40 -14.03 -5.98
C GLY A 103 -12.77 -13.49 -5.58
N TYR A 104 -12.99 -12.19 -5.74
CA TYR A 104 -14.30 -11.56 -5.49
C TYR A 104 -15.38 -12.18 -6.39
N ASP A 105 -15.12 -12.30 -7.69
CA ASP A 105 -16.06 -12.89 -8.65
C ASP A 105 -16.40 -14.34 -8.31
N LYS A 106 -15.39 -15.15 -7.98
CA LYS A 106 -15.62 -16.53 -7.53
C LYS A 106 -16.53 -16.58 -6.31
N MET A 107 -16.30 -15.72 -5.32
CA MET A 107 -17.11 -15.68 -4.10
C MET A 107 -18.54 -15.17 -4.30
N GLN A 108 -18.86 -14.49 -5.41
CA GLN A 108 -20.25 -14.16 -5.74
C GLN A 108 -21.01 -15.33 -6.38
N ASN A 109 -20.30 -16.37 -6.83
CA ASN A 109 -20.87 -17.53 -7.50
C ASN A 109 -20.81 -18.82 -6.64
N TYR A 110 -20.30 -18.72 -5.40
CA TYR A 110 -20.37 -19.78 -4.38
C TYR A 110 -21.62 -19.60 -3.52
#